data_AF-A0A9C6X9P1-F1
#
_entry.id   AF-A0A9C6X9P1-F1
#
_cell.length_a   1.000
_cell.length_b   1.000
_cell.length_c   1.000
_cell.angle_alpha   90.00
_cell.angle_beta   90.00
_cell.angle_gamma   90.00
#
_symmetry.space_group_name_H-M   'P 1'
#
loop_
_entity.id
_entity.type
_entity.pdbx_description
1 polymer ?
#
loop_
_entity_poly.entity_id
_entity_poly.type
_entity_poly.pdbx_seq_one_letter_code
_entity_poly.pdbx_strand_id
1 'polypeptide(L)'
;MLSSAVLAVVLLLPVALASDRNCTCPSSPTPEDSPVCGSDGRTYSSECQLQCADQPGLHAAHPGPCNTTGVASRQRRYTVEYPEWRKCVDDRQQCNGNCKECGADDSKCKTMCTWNCVCGCAGLPTGGLDRDSNERSDQCMNERKCTESKSAECTKNCGGNQFCRNLCHMDWVRCGCSCVQHVADTRTSTTAAPTSTTTAPTSTTAAPTSTTTAPTTSTTTAPTSTTTAPTSTTTTPTTSTTTAPTTSTTTPPATSSSATAATNST
;
A
#
# COMPACT_ATOMS: atom_id res chain seq x y z
N MET A 1 8.17 -67.84 35.89
CA MET A 1 6.96 -68.15 36.68
C MET A 1 6.21 -66.84 36.87
N LEU A 2 5.15 -66.64 36.09
CA LEU A 2 4.25 -65.49 36.19
C LEU A 2 3.39 -65.65 37.47
N SER A 3 3.18 -64.59 38.25
CA SER A 3 1.94 -64.44 39.01
C SER A 3 1.70 -62.99 39.48
N SER A 4 0.60 -62.45 38.98
CA SER A 4 -0.41 -61.62 39.67
C SER A 4 0.00 -60.29 40.30
N ALA A 5 -0.18 -59.21 39.54
CA ALA A 5 -1.03 -58.11 39.99
C ALA A 5 -1.46 -57.28 38.76
N VAL A 6 -2.66 -57.59 38.27
CA VAL A 6 -3.47 -56.66 37.49
C VAL A 6 -3.74 -55.46 38.41
N LEU A 7 -3.19 -54.30 38.10
CA LEU A 7 -3.85 -53.05 38.47
C LEU A 7 -3.66 -52.04 37.35
N ALA A 8 -4.73 -51.90 36.58
CA ALA A 8 -4.96 -50.87 35.61
C ALA A 8 -4.61 -49.49 36.20
N VAL A 9 -3.52 -48.88 35.71
CA VAL A 9 -3.37 -47.42 35.73
C VAL A 9 -3.66 -46.95 34.31
N VAL A 10 -4.95 -47.04 34.01
CA VAL A 10 -5.61 -46.43 32.87
C VAL A 10 -5.89 -44.98 33.27
N LEU A 11 -5.47 -44.04 32.42
CA LEU A 11 -5.96 -42.65 32.29
C LEU A 11 -5.61 -41.64 33.41
N LEU A 12 -4.46 -40.98 33.28
CA LEU A 12 -4.31 -39.55 33.57
C LEU A 12 -3.56 -38.83 32.44
N LEU A 13 -3.92 -39.12 31.20
CA LEU A 13 -3.78 -38.11 30.15
C LEU A 13 -4.92 -37.11 30.42
N PRO A 14 -4.67 -35.80 30.55
CA PRO A 14 -5.74 -34.85 30.31
C PRO A 14 -6.19 -35.13 28.89
N VAL A 15 -7.35 -35.77 28.76
CA VAL A 15 -8.17 -35.64 27.56
C VAL A 15 -8.45 -34.15 27.52
N ALA A 16 -7.58 -33.41 26.82
CA ALA A 16 -7.98 -32.17 26.22
C ALA A 16 -9.14 -32.60 25.31
N LEU A 17 -10.35 -32.44 25.84
CA LEU A 17 -11.56 -32.52 25.08
C LEU A 17 -11.36 -31.47 23.98
N ALA A 18 -10.88 -31.92 22.81
CA ALA A 18 -11.18 -31.24 21.58
C ALA A 18 -12.70 -31.23 21.56
N SER A 19 -13.27 -30.10 21.97
CA SER A 19 -14.69 -29.87 21.92
C SER A 19 -15.01 -29.85 20.44
N ASP A 20 -15.35 -31.01 19.89
CA ASP A 20 -15.98 -31.11 18.59
C ASP A 20 -17.39 -30.55 18.76
N ARG A 21 -17.46 -29.22 18.92
CA ARG A 21 -18.70 -28.48 18.81
C ARG A 21 -19.03 -28.54 17.33
N ASN A 22 -19.88 -29.50 16.98
CA ASN A 22 -20.49 -29.61 15.67
C ASN A 22 -21.21 -28.29 15.35
N CYS A 23 -20.46 -27.34 14.79
CA CYS A 23 -20.95 -26.01 14.57
C CYS A 23 -21.89 -26.05 13.38
N THR A 24 -23.18 -25.99 13.67
CA THR A 24 -24.23 -26.20 12.68
C THR A 24 -24.82 -24.85 12.34
N CYS A 25 -24.39 -24.27 11.21
CA CYS A 25 -25.03 -23.06 10.69
C CYS A 25 -26.27 -23.45 9.88
N PRO A 26 -27.38 -22.70 9.99
CA PRO A 26 -28.58 -22.93 9.19
C PRO A 26 -28.26 -22.78 7.70
N SER A 27 -28.70 -23.74 6.88
CA SER A 27 -28.45 -23.75 5.42
C SER A 27 -29.39 -22.86 4.61
N SER A 28 -30.34 -22.19 5.28
CA SER A 28 -31.38 -21.37 4.65
C SER A 28 -31.04 -19.89 4.77
N PRO A 29 -31.09 -19.10 3.67
CA PRO A 29 -30.65 -17.71 3.68
C PRO A 29 -31.56 -16.84 4.56
N THR A 30 -30.97 -16.29 5.60
CA THR A 30 -31.44 -15.25 6.51
C THR A 30 -30.62 -13.96 6.24
N PRO A 31 -31.05 -12.79 6.72
CA PRO A 31 -30.26 -11.56 6.61
C PRO A 31 -28.85 -11.65 7.25
N GLU A 32 -28.66 -12.58 8.20
CA GLU A 32 -27.38 -12.88 8.87
C GLU A 32 -26.42 -13.72 8.01
N ASP A 33 -26.88 -14.21 6.85
CA ASP A 33 -26.06 -14.89 5.83
C ASP A 33 -25.37 -13.91 4.87
N SER A 34 -25.30 -12.64 5.27
CA SER A 34 -24.45 -11.68 4.59
C SER A 34 -22.98 -12.03 4.87
N PRO A 35 -22.11 -12.06 3.85
CA PRO A 35 -20.70 -12.34 4.06
C PRO A 35 -20.06 -11.31 5.00
N VAL A 36 -19.07 -11.75 5.76
CA VAL A 36 -18.30 -10.91 6.68
C VAL A 36 -16.80 -11.07 6.45
N CYS A 37 -16.03 -10.02 6.75
CA CYS A 37 -14.58 -10.08 6.73
C CYS A 37 -14.04 -10.38 8.12
N GLY A 38 -13.29 -11.46 8.29
CA GLY A 38 -12.60 -11.77 9.54
C GLY A 38 -11.37 -10.89 9.78
N SER A 39 -10.96 -10.75 11.04
CA SER A 39 -9.73 -10.08 11.45
C SER A 39 -8.46 -10.74 10.89
N ASP A 40 -8.57 -11.96 10.38
CA ASP A 40 -7.54 -12.72 9.67
C ASP A 40 -7.49 -12.43 8.16
N GLY A 41 -8.37 -11.54 7.66
CA GLY A 41 -8.45 -11.17 6.25
C GLY A 41 -9.16 -12.20 5.36
N ARG A 42 -9.84 -13.19 5.94
CA ARG A 42 -10.63 -14.20 5.20
C ARG A 42 -12.11 -13.81 5.17
N THR A 43 -12.76 -14.06 4.04
CA THR A 43 -14.22 -13.87 3.91
C THR A 43 -14.94 -15.11 4.40
N TYR A 44 -15.86 -14.93 5.34
CA TYR A 44 -16.78 -15.96 5.83
C TYR A 44 -18.15 -15.73 5.19
N SER A 45 -18.85 -16.81 4.82
CA SER A 45 -20.15 -16.70 4.13
C SER A 45 -21.25 -16.13 5.01
N SER A 46 -21.09 -16.23 6.33
CA SER A 46 -21.97 -15.65 7.34
C SER A 46 -21.21 -15.42 8.64
N GLU A 47 -21.77 -14.60 9.53
CA GLU A 47 -21.26 -14.39 10.89
C GLU A 47 -21.22 -15.71 11.68
N CYS A 48 -22.22 -16.58 11.48
CA CYS A 48 -22.23 -17.93 12.08
C CYS A 48 -20.99 -18.72 11.67
N GLN A 49 -20.63 -18.70 10.38
CA GLN A 49 -19.47 -19.44 9.90
C GLN A 49 -18.15 -18.88 10.45
N LEU A 50 -18.05 -17.57 10.68
CA LEU A 50 -16.90 -16.94 11.34
C LEU A 50 -16.76 -17.44 12.79
N GLN A 51 -17.86 -17.48 13.53
CA GLN A 51 -17.87 -17.97 14.91
C GLN A 51 -17.55 -19.47 15.00
N CYS A 52 -17.99 -20.25 14.00
CA CYS A 52 -17.67 -21.67 13.90
C CYS A 52 -16.20 -21.98 13.63
N ALA A 53 -15.40 -21.02 13.15
CA ALA A 53 -13.99 -21.25 12.86
C ALA A 53 -13.15 -21.44 14.14
N ASP A 54 -13.68 -21.04 15.31
CA ASP A 54 -13.13 -21.26 16.65
C ASP A 54 -11.62 -20.95 16.77
N GLN A 55 -11.19 -19.87 16.08
CA GLN A 55 -9.81 -19.41 16.12
C GLN A 55 -9.63 -18.36 17.23
N PRO A 56 -8.63 -18.50 18.12
CA PRO A 56 -8.38 -17.52 19.18
C PRO A 56 -8.17 -16.11 18.62
N GLY A 57 -9.00 -15.15 19.05
CA GLY A 57 -8.91 -13.74 18.63
C GLY A 57 -9.55 -13.41 17.27
N LEU A 58 -10.14 -14.40 16.59
CA LEU A 58 -10.88 -14.18 15.36
C LEU A 58 -12.22 -13.49 15.66
N HIS A 59 -12.47 -12.38 14.97
CA HIS A 59 -13.71 -11.61 15.07
C HIS A 59 -14.00 -10.97 13.71
N ALA A 60 -15.24 -10.57 13.47
CA ALA A 60 -15.58 -9.79 12.28
C ALA A 60 -14.89 -8.42 12.32
N ALA A 61 -14.08 -8.12 11.32
CA ALA A 61 -13.43 -6.83 11.11
C ALA A 61 -14.41 -5.81 10.48
N HIS A 62 -15.20 -6.25 9.49
CA HIS A 62 -16.25 -5.43 8.87
C HIS A 62 -17.32 -6.29 8.17
N PRO A 63 -18.55 -5.77 7.97
CA PRO A 63 -19.57 -6.44 7.16
C PRO A 63 -19.20 -6.46 5.67
N GLY A 64 -19.73 -7.43 4.93
CA GLY A 64 -19.38 -7.67 3.53
C GLY A 64 -18.14 -8.55 3.39
N PRO A 65 -17.86 -9.04 2.17
CA PRO A 65 -16.69 -9.86 1.93
C PRO A 65 -15.42 -9.05 2.23
N CYS A 66 -14.37 -9.72 2.73
CA CYS A 66 -13.05 -9.11 2.70
C CYS A 66 -12.73 -8.70 1.28
N ASN A 67 -11.86 -7.71 1.16
CA ASN A 67 -11.21 -7.40 -0.08
C ASN A 67 -10.28 -8.59 -0.44
N THR A 68 -10.82 -9.67 -1.03
CA THR A 68 -10.06 -10.84 -1.58
C THR A 68 -9.16 -10.44 -2.75
N THR A 69 -9.17 -9.16 -3.06
CA THR A 69 -8.31 -8.37 -3.93
C THR A 69 -6.83 -8.38 -3.55
N GLY A 70 -6.46 -9.04 -2.45
CA GLY A 70 -5.07 -9.35 -2.17
C GLY A 70 -4.38 -10.03 -3.36
N VAL A 71 -4.90 -11.14 -3.89
CA VAL A 71 -4.20 -11.88 -4.96
C VAL A 71 -4.76 -11.54 -6.35
N ALA A 72 -6.08 -11.51 -6.51
CA ALA A 72 -6.72 -11.21 -7.79
C ALA A 72 -6.61 -9.72 -8.20
N SER A 73 -6.58 -8.79 -7.24
CA SER A 73 -6.37 -7.36 -7.55
C SER A 73 -4.94 -6.92 -7.46
N ARG A 74 -4.05 -7.69 -6.83
CA ARG A 74 -2.64 -7.63 -7.23
C ARG A 74 -2.57 -7.98 -8.71
N GLN A 75 -3.04 -9.15 -9.14
CA GLN A 75 -2.93 -9.60 -10.54
C GLN A 75 -3.46 -8.60 -11.59
N ARG A 76 -4.69 -8.08 -11.44
CA ARG A 76 -5.24 -7.06 -12.35
C ARG A 76 -4.50 -5.73 -12.32
N ARG A 77 -3.93 -5.36 -11.17
CA ARG A 77 -3.14 -4.14 -11.02
C ARG A 77 -1.86 -4.20 -11.85
N TYR A 78 -1.10 -5.29 -11.78
CA TYR A 78 0.18 -5.40 -12.52
C TYR A 78 0.01 -5.55 -14.04
N THR A 79 -1.05 -6.21 -14.52
CA THR A 79 -1.27 -6.37 -15.97
C THR A 79 -1.56 -5.05 -16.69
N VAL A 80 -2.11 -4.06 -15.98
CA VAL A 80 -2.44 -2.73 -16.50
C VAL A 80 -1.35 -1.71 -16.15
N GLU A 81 -0.91 -1.68 -14.88
CA GLU A 81 0.07 -0.69 -14.42
C GLU A 81 1.45 -0.87 -15.06
N TYR A 82 1.89 -2.11 -15.31
CA TYR A 82 3.24 -2.35 -15.82
C TYR A 82 3.52 -1.74 -17.22
N PRO A 83 2.68 -1.98 -18.25
CA PRO A 83 2.91 -1.38 -19.57
C PRO A 83 2.81 0.15 -19.55
N GLU A 84 1.90 0.74 -18.76
CA GLU A 84 1.80 2.20 -18.60
C GLU A 84 3.01 2.79 -17.89
N TRP A 85 3.42 2.16 -16.78
CA TRP A 85 4.61 2.53 -16.01
C TRP A 85 5.87 2.46 -16.89
N ARG A 86 6.07 1.36 -17.62
CA ARG A 86 7.22 1.18 -18.50
C ARG A 86 7.28 2.26 -19.57
N LYS A 87 6.14 2.54 -20.23
CA LYS A 87 6.05 3.62 -21.21
C LYS A 87 6.42 4.98 -20.59
N CYS A 88 5.95 5.27 -19.38
CA CYS A 88 6.30 6.51 -18.67
C CYS A 88 7.81 6.61 -18.39
N VAL A 89 8.43 5.51 -17.94
CA VAL A 89 9.87 5.45 -17.68
C VAL A 89 10.68 5.63 -18.98
N ASP A 90 10.28 4.97 -20.05
CA ASP A 90 10.96 5.05 -21.35
C ASP A 90 10.85 6.46 -21.99
N ASP A 91 9.69 7.11 -21.85
CA ASP A 91 9.44 8.45 -22.38
C ASP A 91 10.19 9.56 -21.59
N ARG A 92 10.67 9.26 -20.37
CA ARG A 92 11.26 10.25 -19.46
C ARG A 92 12.75 10.02 -19.25
N GLN A 93 13.57 10.86 -19.90
CA GLN A 93 15.03 10.84 -19.75
C GLN A 93 15.53 10.99 -18.29
N GLN A 94 14.76 11.63 -17.41
CA GLN A 94 15.07 11.73 -15.97
C GLN A 94 15.12 10.37 -15.27
N CYS A 95 14.31 9.40 -15.72
CA CYS A 95 14.32 8.03 -15.20
C CYS A 95 15.58 7.24 -15.60
N ASN A 96 16.41 7.79 -16.49
CA ASN A 96 17.70 7.23 -16.91
C ASN A 96 18.89 8.04 -16.37
N GLY A 97 18.69 8.80 -15.28
CA GLY A 97 19.75 9.59 -14.63
C GLY A 97 20.04 10.95 -15.25
N ASN A 98 19.27 11.37 -16.26
CA ASN A 98 19.45 12.66 -16.94
C ASN A 98 18.73 13.80 -16.19
N CYS A 99 19.15 14.02 -14.95
CA CYS A 99 18.52 14.91 -13.99
C CYS A 99 19.09 16.33 -14.07
N LYS A 100 18.31 17.25 -14.66
CA LYS A 100 18.73 18.64 -14.88
C LYS A 100 18.78 19.47 -13.61
N GLU A 101 18.04 19.07 -12.57
CA GLU A 101 18.05 19.74 -11.27
C GLU A 101 19.31 19.40 -10.43
N CYS A 102 20.10 18.40 -10.85
CA CYS A 102 21.27 17.93 -10.12
C CYS A 102 22.58 18.49 -10.71
N GLY A 103 23.58 18.70 -9.85
CA GLY A 103 24.93 19.00 -10.28
C GLY A 103 25.55 17.86 -11.11
N ALA A 104 26.50 18.20 -11.98
CA ALA A 104 27.17 17.23 -12.86
C ALA A 104 27.84 16.09 -12.07
N ASP A 105 28.36 16.36 -10.89
CA ASP A 105 29.06 15.40 -10.03
C ASP A 105 28.22 14.90 -8.85
N ASP A 106 26.94 15.31 -8.76
CA ASP A 106 26.07 14.91 -7.67
C ASP A 106 25.36 13.58 -7.97
N SER A 107 26.09 12.48 -7.77
CA SER A 107 25.55 11.13 -7.99
C SER A 107 24.37 10.81 -7.08
N LYS A 108 24.37 11.31 -5.84
CA LYS A 108 23.30 11.07 -4.86
C LYS A 108 22.00 11.76 -5.27
N CYS A 109 22.08 13.01 -5.73
CA CYS A 109 20.95 13.71 -6.31
C CYS A 109 20.41 12.99 -7.54
N LYS A 110 21.29 12.55 -8.46
CA LYS A 110 20.88 11.82 -9.67
C LYS A 110 20.19 10.50 -9.34
N THR A 111 20.67 9.78 -8.33
CA THR A 111 20.01 8.56 -7.82
C THR A 111 18.61 8.86 -7.32
N MET A 112 18.45 9.88 -6.46
CA MET A 112 17.13 10.25 -5.95
C MET A 112 16.19 10.76 -7.03
N CYS A 113 16.69 11.55 -7.98
CA CYS A 113 15.90 12.00 -9.12
C CYS A 113 15.42 10.83 -10.00
N THR A 114 16.30 9.86 -10.26
CA THR A 114 15.94 8.63 -11.00
C THR A 114 14.82 7.88 -10.27
N TRP A 115 14.98 7.65 -8.97
CA TRP A 115 13.96 6.99 -8.15
C TRP A 115 12.65 7.79 -8.09
N ASN A 116 12.71 9.11 -7.92
CA ASN A 116 11.53 9.96 -7.94
C ASN A 116 10.77 9.87 -9.27
N CYS A 117 11.49 9.80 -10.40
CA CYS A 117 10.88 9.59 -11.71
C CYS A 117 10.20 8.22 -11.80
N VAL A 118 10.90 7.14 -11.42
CA VAL A 118 10.38 5.77 -11.43
C VAL A 118 9.15 5.61 -10.54
N CYS A 119 9.18 6.18 -9.33
CA CYS A 119 8.07 6.15 -8.38
C CYS A 119 6.90 7.01 -8.85
N GLY A 120 7.16 8.20 -9.38
CA GLY A 120 6.13 9.06 -9.97
C GLY A 120 5.42 8.37 -11.15
N CYS A 121 6.16 7.66 -12.02
CA CYS A 121 5.57 6.86 -13.09
C CYS A 121 4.69 5.71 -12.57
N ALA A 122 4.97 5.20 -11.36
CA ALA A 122 4.17 4.15 -10.73
C ALA A 122 2.98 4.71 -9.91
N GLY A 123 2.75 6.03 -9.93
CA GLY A 123 1.74 6.69 -9.10
C GLY A 123 2.05 6.62 -7.61
N LEU A 124 3.33 6.44 -7.25
CA LEU A 124 3.80 6.31 -5.87
C LEU A 124 4.43 7.64 -5.41
N PRO A 125 4.26 8.01 -4.13
CA PRO A 125 4.90 9.20 -3.60
C PRO A 125 6.44 9.18 -3.73
N THR A 126 7.02 10.38 -3.85
CA THR A 126 8.44 10.63 -4.14
C THR A 126 9.14 11.29 -2.94
N GLY A 127 10.48 11.26 -2.92
CA GLY A 127 11.31 11.80 -1.85
C GLY A 127 12.01 13.11 -2.24
N GLY A 128 12.89 13.60 -1.35
CA GLY A 128 13.76 14.75 -1.64
C GLY A 128 14.92 14.40 -2.59
N LEU A 129 15.61 15.43 -3.09
CA LEU A 129 16.76 15.31 -4.00
C LEU A 129 18.13 15.48 -3.31
N ASP A 130 18.13 15.84 -2.04
CA ASP A 130 19.36 16.09 -1.28
C ASP A 130 20.04 14.79 -0.81
N ARG A 131 21.26 14.97 -0.33
CA ARG A 131 22.11 13.89 0.17
C ARG A 131 21.50 13.08 1.31
N ASP A 132 20.78 13.72 2.24
CA ASP A 132 20.16 13.02 3.37
C ASP A 132 19.00 12.14 2.90
N SER A 133 18.25 12.60 1.89
CA SER A 133 17.24 11.81 1.18
C SER A 133 17.83 10.55 0.55
N ASN A 134 18.98 10.66 -0.10
CA ASN A 134 19.65 9.50 -0.65
C ASN A 134 20.09 8.51 0.44
N GLU A 135 20.82 8.97 1.46
CA GLU A 135 21.41 8.08 2.48
C GLU A 135 20.36 7.29 3.26
N ARG A 136 19.24 7.92 3.64
CA ARG A 136 18.15 7.24 4.35
C ARG A 136 17.38 6.28 3.45
N SER A 137 17.13 6.66 2.20
CA SER A 137 16.49 5.77 1.24
C SER A 137 17.36 4.53 1.01
N ASP A 138 18.66 4.70 0.83
CA ASP A 138 19.62 3.62 0.62
C ASP A 138 19.69 2.68 1.84
N GLN A 139 19.70 3.24 3.05
CA GLN A 139 19.62 2.44 4.28
C GLN A 139 18.34 1.59 4.32
N CYS A 140 17.18 2.22 4.08
CA CYS A 140 15.89 1.51 4.08
C CYS A 140 15.86 0.38 3.02
N MET A 141 16.35 0.64 1.81
CA MET A 141 16.39 -0.37 0.76
C MET A 141 17.28 -1.56 1.15
N ASN A 142 18.40 -1.31 1.83
CA ASN A 142 19.30 -2.36 2.31
C ASN A 142 18.71 -3.19 3.46
N GLU A 143 18.02 -2.54 4.40
CA GLU A 143 17.35 -3.21 5.53
C GLU A 143 16.19 -4.08 5.04
N ARG A 144 15.36 -3.54 4.13
CA ARG A 144 14.18 -4.21 3.58
C ARG A 144 14.47 -5.11 2.39
N LYS A 145 15.74 -5.19 1.96
CA LYS A 145 16.18 -5.98 0.80
C LYS A 145 15.43 -5.61 -0.49
N CYS A 146 15.15 -4.32 -0.70
CA CYS A 146 14.59 -3.78 -1.94
C CYS A 146 15.67 -3.70 -3.04
N THR A 147 16.43 -4.77 -3.26
CA THR A 147 17.59 -4.78 -4.14
C THR A 147 17.28 -5.43 -5.48
N GLU A 148 18.03 -5.06 -6.52
CA GLU A 148 17.96 -5.72 -7.82
C GLU A 148 18.26 -7.22 -7.71
N SER A 149 19.19 -7.61 -6.82
CA SER A 149 19.51 -9.02 -6.57
C SER A 149 18.29 -9.83 -6.10
N LYS A 150 17.44 -9.25 -5.25
CA LYS A 150 16.22 -9.92 -4.78
C LYS A 150 15.15 -9.99 -5.87
N SER A 151 15.02 -8.94 -6.67
CA SER A 151 14.14 -8.96 -7.85
C SER A 151 14.60 -10.00 -8.89
N ALA A 152 15.91 -10.13 -9.10
CA ALA A 152 16.50 -11.10 -10.02
C ALA A 152 16.28 -12.55 -9.52
N GLU A 153 16.41 -12.80 -8.22
CA GLU A 153 16.08 -14.09 -7.60
C GLU A 153 14.60 -14.44 -7.83
N CYS A 154 13.67 -13.50 -7.59
CA CYS A 154 12.24 -13.68 -7.89
C CYS A 154 12.02 -14.02 -9.37
N THR A 155 12.66 -13.28 -10.27
CA THR A 155 12.55 -13.46 -11.72
C THR A 155 13.05 -14.84 -12.18
N LYS A 156 14.11 -15.39 -11.56
CA LYS A 156 14.62 -16.74 -11.87
C LYS A 156 13.59 -17.81 -11.56
N ASN A 157 12.81 -17.64 -10.50
CA ASN A 157 11.78 -18.59 -10.09
C ASN A 157 10.52 -18.55 -10.98
N CYS A 158 10.42 -17.59 -11.90
CA CYS A 158 9.24 -17.45 -12.78
C CYS A 158 9.19 -18.43 -13.95
N GLY A 159 10.24 -19.21 -14.22
CA GLY A 159 10.23 -20.24 -15.28
C GLY A 159 9.86 -19.71 -16.68
N GLY A 160 10.18 -18.44 -16.99
CA GLY A 160 9.84 -17.79 -18.26
C GLY A 160 8.46 -17.11 -18.30
N ASN A 161 7.65 -17.18 -17.25
CA ASN A 161 6.35 -16.50 -17.20
C ASN A 161 6.53 -14.97 -17.13
N GLN A 162 6.23 -14.27 -18.24
CA GLN A 162 6.46 -12.82 -18.32
C GLN A 162 5.61 -12.02 -17.32
N PHE A 163 4.40 -12.47 -17.02
CA PHE A 163 3.56 -11.83 -16.01
C PHE A 163 4.21 -11.90 -14.61
N CYS A 164 4.71 -13.07 -14.22
CA CYS A 164 5.47 -13.25 -12.97
C CYS A 164 6.71 -12.36 -12.93
N ARG A 165 7.45 -12.25 -14.04
CA ARG A 165 8.62 -11.38 -14.12
C ARG A 165 8.24 -9.90 -13.93
N ASN A 166 7.15 -9.45 -14.55
CA ASN A 166 6.64 -8.09 -14.38
C ASN A 166 6.16 -7.84 -12.94
N LEU A 167 5.54 -8.85 -12.31
CA LEU A 167 5.15 -8.81 -10.91
C LEU A 167 6.37 -8.65 -9.98
N CYS A 168 7.41 -9.48 -10.14
CA CYS A 168 8.67 -9.37 -9.40
C CYS A 168 9.33 -7.99 -9.55
N HIS A 169 9.26 -7.42 -10.77
CA HIS A 169 9.83 -6.10 -11.04
C HIS A 169 9.06 -4.99 -10.32
N MET A 170 7.74 -5.00 -10.42
CA MET A 170 6.91 -3.98 -9.79
C MET A 170 6.83 -4.11 -8.27
N ASP A 171 7.05 -5.32 -7.72
CA ASP A 171 7.25 -5.51 -6.28
C ASP A 171 8.55 -4.85 -5.80
N TRP A 172 9.61 -4.98 -6.59
CA TRP A 172 10.86 -4.26 -6.34
C TRP A 172 10.68 -2.73 -6.43
N VAL A 173 9.99 -2.22 -7.46
CA VAL A 173 9.66 -0.80 -7.58
C VAL A 173 8.87 -0.31 -6.36
N ARG A 174 7.79 -1.00 -5.95
CA ARG A 174 7.01 -0.60 -4.77
C ARG A 174 7.82 -0.65 -3.48
N CYS A 175 8.68 -1.65 -3.32
CA CYS A 175 9.58 -1.75 -2.18
C CYS A 175 10.50 -0.52 -2.12
N GLY A 176 11.22 -0.23 -3.21
CA GLY A 176 12.12 0.93 -3.31
C GLY A 176 11.40 2.26 -3.11
N CYS A 177 10.26 2.45 -3.78
CA CYS A 177 9.47 3.68 -3.67
C CYS A 177 8.94 3.93 -2.26
N SER A 178 8.56 2.88 -1.53
CA SER A 178 8.19 3.06 -0.12
C SER A 178 9.38 3.54 0.73
N CYS A 179 10.62 3.16 0.41
CA CYS A 179 11.82 3.68 1.06
C CYS A 179 12.15 5.13 0.69
N VAL A 180 11.94 5.50 -0.57
CA VAL A 180 12.15 6.86 -1.08
C VAL A 180 11.27 7.87 -0.33
N GLN A 181 10.07 7.46 0.11
CA GLN A 181 9.10 8.32 0.82
C GLN A 181 9.45 8.60 2.28
N HIS A 182 10.07 7.63 2.97
CA HIS A 182 10.38 7.74 4.41
C HIS A 182 11.33 8.90 4.77
N VAL A 183 11.87 9.60 3.78
CA VAL A 183 12.76 10.74 3.98
C VAL A 183 12.07 12.10 3.92
N ALA A 184 10.82 12.17 3.44
CA ALA A 184 10.04 13.41 3.46
C ALA A 184 9.46 13.71 4.86
N ASP A 185 8.98 12.68 5.56
CA ASP A 185 8.28 12.84 6.86
C ASP A 185 9.19 13.31 8.00
N THR A 186 10.49 13.07 7.90
CA THR A 186 11.46 13.47 8.93
C THR A 186 11.87 14.94 8.87
N ARG A 187 11.58 15.65 7.76
CA ARG A 187 11.78 17.10 7.65
C ARG A 187 10.62 17.91 8.22
N THR A 188 9.42 17.36 8.15
CA THR A 188 8.22 18.01 8.71
C THR A 188 8.26 18.02 10.25
N SER A 189 8.96 17.06 10.86
CA SER A 189 9.09 16.96 12.32
C SER A 189 10.21 17.85 12.92
N THR A 190 11.16 18.32 12.10
CA THR A 190 12.27 19.18 12.56
C THR A 190 12.04 20.68 12.34
N THR A 191 10.93 21.07 11.71
CA THR A 191 10.50 22.48 11.60
C THR A 191 9.46 22.84 12.68
N ALA A 192 9.50 22.19 13.83
CA ALA A 192 9.04 22.84 15.05
C ALA A 192 10.19 23.74 15.52
N ALA A 193 10.01 25.05 15.39
CA ALA A 193 10.93 26.03 15.95
C ALA A 193 11.29 25.64 17.40
N PRO A 194 12.55 25.79 17.86
CA PRO A 194 12.85 25.59 19.25
C PRO A 194 11.97 26.56 20.05
N THR A 195 11.04 26.01 20.84
CA THR A 195 10.33 26.77 21.86
C THR A 195 11.38 27.13 22.90
N SER A 196 12.01 28.28 22.72
CA SER A 196 12.92 28.87 23.68
C SER A 196 12.10 29.19 24.94
N THR A 197 12.14 28.31 25.93
CA THR A 197 11.65 28.63 27.27
C THR A 197 12.64 29.60 27.89
N THR A 198 12.47 30.90 27.63
CA THR A 198 13.17 31.95 28.35
C THR A 198 12.60 31.99 29.77
N THR A 199 13.29 31.33 30.70
CA THR A 199 13.06 31.54 32.13
C THR A 199 13.41 33.00 32.44
N ALA A 200 12.40 33.80 32.81
CA ALA A 200 12.58 35.17 33.22
C ALA A 200 13.47 35.24 34.48
N PRO A 201 14.43 36.19 34.59
CA PRO A 201 15.21 36.36 35.80
C PRO A 201 14.33 36.94 36.92
N THR A 202 14.34 36.28 38.07
CA THR A 202 13.73 36.73 39.31
C THR A 202 14.42 38.02 39.77
N SER A 203 13.75 39.15 39.59
CA SER A 203 14.18 40.45 40.10
C SER A 203 13.28 40.83 41.28
N THR A 204 13.84 40.77 42.48
CA THR A 204 13.21 41.25 43.70
C THR A 204 13.30 42.77 43.71
N THR A 205 12.18 43.48 43.66
CA THR A 205 12.15 44.93 43.90
C THR A 205 10.99 45.27 44.83
N ALA A 206 11.34 45.91 45.94
CA ALA A 206 10.44 46.35 46.99
C ALA A 206 9.44 47.39 46.47
N ALA A 207 8.21 47.32 46.97
CA ALA A 207 7.20 48.37 46.81
C ALA A 207 7.69 49.68 47.46
N PRO A 208 7.24 50.85 46.97
CA PRO A 208 6.05 51.39 47.64
C PRO A 208 5.09 52.24 46.79
N THR A 209 3.91 52.40 47.39
CA THR A 209 2.96 53.53 47.34
C THR A 209 2.17 53.84 46.07
N SER A 210 0.87 53.61 46.25
CA SER A 210 -0.30 54.01 45.47
C SER A 210 -0.37 55.51 45.20
N THR A 211 -0.84 55.89 44.00
CA THR A 211 -1.66 57.10 43.85
C THR A 211 -2.72 56.86 42.78
N THR A 212 -3.97 57.05 43.19
CA THR A 212 -5.20 56.91 42.42
C THR A 212 -5.37 58.08 41.46
N THR A 213 -5.69 57.82 40.19
CA THR A 213 -6.49 58.75 39.37
C THR A 213 -7.29 57.95 38.34
N ALA A 214 -8.61 58.15 38.32
CA ALA A 214 -9.57 57.52 37.40
C ALA A 214 -9.93 58.51 36.25
N PRO A 215 -10.83 58.16 35.31
CA PRO A 215 -10.51 57.91 33.91
C PRO A 215 -11.02 59.01 32.95
N THR A 216 -10.57 59.02 31.70
CA THR A 216 -11.23 59.75 30.60
C THR A 216 -11.24 58.95 29.28
N THR A 217 -12.44 58.46 28.96
CA THR A 217 -13.16 58.51 27.68
C THR A 217 -12.58 57.99 26.34
N SER A 218 -13.42 57.14 25.70
CA SER A 218 -13.68 56.98 24.24
C SER A 218 -12.60 56.25 23.42
N THR A 219 -12.88 55.34 22.47
CA THR A 219 -14.06 55.13 21.61
C THR A 219 -14.04 53.69 21.08
N THR A 220 -15.20 53.04 21.08
CA THR A 220 -15.46 51.75 20.43
C THR A 220 -15.48 51.91 18.91
N THR A 221 -14.74 51.07 18.18
CA THR A 221 -15.02 50.82 16.75
C THR A 221 -14.92 49.32 16.49
N ALA A 222 -16.05 48.72 16.09
CA ALA A 222 -16.14 47.33 15.66
C ALA A 222 -15.64 47.19 14.21
N PRO A 223 -14.95 46.11 13.84
CA PRO A 223 -14.73 45.79 12.43
C PRO A 223 -15.95 45.05 11.86
N THR A 224 -16.50 45.64 10.81
CA THR A 224 -17.58 45.13 9.96
C THR A 224 -17.08 44.01 9.06
N SER A 225 -17.64 42.80 9.20
CA SER A 225 -17.41 41.67 8.30
C SER A 225 -18.20 41.87 7.00
N THR A 226 -17.51 41.93 5.86
CA THR A 226 -18.14 41.95 4.53
C THR A 226 -17.84 40.63 3.83
N THR A 227 -18.85 39.75 3.75
CA THR A 227 -18.79 38.49 3.01
C THR A 227 -19.21 38.75 1.57
N THR A 228 -18.31 38.49 0.62
CA THR A 228 -18.60 38.54 -0.82
C THR A 228 -18.49 37.12 -1.37
N ALA A 229 -19.62 36.51 -1.76
CA ALA A 229 -19.67 35.42 -2.74
C ALA A 229 -19.88 36.07 -4.13
N PRO A 230 -19.29 35.57 -5.24
CA PRO A 230 -19.86 34.44 -6.01
C PRO A 230 -18.73 33.64 -6.75
N THR A 231 -18.89 32.64 -7.63
CA THR A 231 -19.92 32.24 -8.60
C THR A 231 -19.63 30.80 -9.03
N SER A 232 -20.62 29.92 -9.11
CA SER A 232 -20.48 28.58 -9.70
C SER A 232 -20.90 28.62 -11.17
N THR A 233 -19.98 28.33 -12.09
CA THR A 233 -20.29 28.09 -13.50
C THR A 233 -20.65 26.63 -13.72
N THR A 234 -21.91 26.38 -14.07
CA THR A 234 -22.41 25.08 -14.55
C THR A 234 -22.12 24.93 -16.04
N THR A 235 -21.29 23.96 -16.41
CA THR A 235 -21.14 23.51 -17.80
C THR A 235 -21.97 22.24 -18.01
N THR A 236 -22.90 22.30 -18.96
CA THR A 236 -23.72 21.19 -19.46
C THR A 236 -22.86 20.12 -20.16
N PRO A 237 -23.15 18.81 -20.01
CA PRO A 237 -22.42 17.78 -20.71
C PRO A 237 -22.91 17.65 -22.17
N THR A 238 -21.97 17.73 -23.11
CA THR A 238 -22.15 17.38 -24.52
C THR A 238 -22.36 15.88 -24.70
N THR A 239 -23.42 15.53 -25.42
CA THR A 239 -23.78 14.16 -25.81
C THR A 239 -22.81 13.65 -26.87
N SER A 240 -22.09 12.56 -26.57
CA SER A 240 -21.24 11.86 -27.55
C SER A 240 -21.99 10.66 -28.13
N THR A 241 -22.18 10.67 -29.43
CA THR A 241 -22.86 9.61 -30.20
C THR A 241 -21.93 8.41 -30.40
N THR A 242 -22.33 7.24 -29.88
CA THR A 242 -21.63 5.97 -30.06
C THR A 242 -21.87 5.42 -31.46
N THR A 243 -20.81 5.24 -32.25
CA THR A 243 -20.86 4.47 -33.51
C THR A 243 -20.29 3.07 -33.24
N ALA A 244 -21.07 2.04 -33.57
CA ALA A 244 -20.69 0.64 -33.39
C ALA A 244 -19.60 0.19 -34.39
N PRO A 245 -18.66 -0.67 -33.99
CA PRO A 245 -17.68 -1.24 -34.91
C PRO A 245 -18.30 -2.40 -35.71
N THR A 246 -18.19 -2.33 -37.04
CA THR A 246 -18.49 -3.40 -37.99
C THR A 246 -17.45 -4.52 -37.89
N THR A 247 -17.91 -5.73 -37.63
CA THR A 247 -17.12 -6.97 -37.66
C THR A 247 -16.76 -7.35 -39.10
N SER A 248 -15.46 -7.46 -39.39
CA SER A 248 -14.95 -8.08 -40.61
C SER A 248 -14.35 -9.44 -40.27
N THR A 249 -15.01 -10.50 -40.72
CA THR A 249 -14.58 -11.89 -40.57
C THR A 249 -13.55 -12.21 -41.66
N THR A 250 -12.29 -12.36 -41.30
CA THR A 250 -11.25 -12.93 -42.18
C THR A 250 -10.93 -14.36 -41.76
N THR A 251 -11.24 -15.29 -42.66
CA THR A 251 -10.96 -16.72 -42.60
C THR A 251 -9.44 -17.00 -42.56
N PRO A 252 -8.93 -17.94 -41.75
CA PRO A 252 -7.53 -18.37 -41.82
C PRO A 252 -7.30 -19.37 -42.97
N PRO A 253 -6.12 -19.39 -43.61
CA PRO A 253 -5.78 -20.40 -44.60
C PRO A 253 -5.41 -21.73 -43.94
N ALA A 254 -5.85 -22.81 -44.57
CA ALA A 254 -5.53 -24.19 -44.21
C ALA A 254 -4.05 -24.50 -44.50
N THR A 255 -3.29 -24.90 -43.49
CA THR A 255 -1.98 -25.52 -43.66
C THR A 255 -2.10 -27.03 -43.54
N SER A 256 -1.81 -27.68 -44.66
CA SER A 256 -1.75 -29.13 -44.88
C SER A 256 -0.69 -29.81 -44.02
N SER A 257 -1.10 -30.86 -43.32
CA SER A 257 -0.23 -31.82 -42.64
C SER A 257 0.45 -32.75 -43.66
N SER A 258 1.77 -32.69 -43.76
CA SER A 258 2.57 -33.72 -44.42
C SER A 258 3.27 -34.57 -43.36
N ALA A 259 2.82 -35.82 -43.25
CA ALA A 259 3.41 -36.87 -42.44
C ALA A 259 4.73 -37.33 -43.09
N THR A 260 5.81 -37.37 -42.33
CA THR A 260 7.06 -38.02 -42.75
C THR A 260 7.18 -39.34 -41.99
N ALA A 261 7.17 -40.42 -42.76
CA ALA A 261 7.26 -41.79 -42.31
C ALA A 261 8.64 -42.10 -41.69
N ALA A 262 8.61 -42.87 -40.61
CA ALA A 262 9.75 -43.57 -40.07
C ALA A 262 10.12 -44.75 -40.97
N THR A 263 11.36 -44.81 -41.42
CA THR A 263 11.97 -46.05 -41.95
C THR A 263 13.10 -46.47 -41.03
N ASN A 264 12.84 -47.54 -40.29
CA ASN A 264 13.84 -48.42 -39.69
C ASN A 264 14.45 -49.27 -40.81
N SER A 265 15.78 -49.47 -40.81
CA SER A 265 16.41 -50.64 -41.42
C SER A 265 17.82 -50.84 -40.84
N THR A 266 17.96 -52.01 -40.19
CA THR A 266 19.12 -52.91 -40.10
C THR A 266 20.49 -52.38 -39.70
#